data_AF-A0A246JXY5-F1
#
_entry.id   AF-A0A246JXY5-F1
#
_cell.length_a   1.000
_cell.length_b   1.000
_cell.length_c   1.000
_cell.angle_alpha   90.00
_cell.angle_beta   90.00
_cell.angle_gamma   90.00
#
_symmetry.space_group_name_H-M   'P 1'
#
loop_
_entity.id
_entity.type
_entity.pdbx_description
1 polymer ?
#
loop_
_entity_poly.entity_id
_entity_poly.type
_entity_poly.pdbx_seq_one_letter_code
_entity_poly.pdbx_strand_id
1 'polypeptide(L)'
;MRVAAAAFEHRAEGVRFAGYASVFDRVDRGGDVVRRGAFAASLGAGRAVPLLWQHRPGVVIGAIEALAEDARGLRVVARVTHAVAAGLVARGALTGLSFGYRVRAARGNNPRELLALDLAEVSLVAMPMQPLARVIAVDFQKE
;
A
#
# COMPACT_ATOMS: atom_id res chain seq x y z
N MET A 1 20.15 34.22 24.47
CA MET A 1 20.75 32.88 24.23
C MET A 1 19.82 32.13 23.28
N ARG A 2 20.16 32.03 21.99
CA ARG A 2 19.35 31.30 20.99
C ARG A 2 19.91 29.89 20.87
N VAL A 3 19.14 28.89 21.28
CA VAL A 3 19.46 27.49 20.95
C VAL A 3 19.00 27.28 19.52
N ALA A 4 19.95 27.08 18.60
CA ALA A 4 19.63 26.57 17.28
C ALA A 4 19.08 25.15 17.48
N ALA A 5 17.80 24.94 17.16
CA ALA A 5 17.27 23.60 17.03
C ALA A 5 17.98 22.97 15.83
N ALA A 6 18.99 22.15 16.10
CA ALA A 6 19.45 21.19 15.12
C ALA A 6 18.22 20.38 14.68
N ALA A 7 17.90 20.41 13.40
CA ALA A 7 16.90 19.53 12.84
C ALA A 7 17.35 18.10 13.15
N PHE A 8 16.65 17.43 14.06
CA PHE A 8 16.82 16.01 14.26
C PHE A 8 16.31 15.30 13.00
N GLU A 9 17.17 15.14 11.99
CA GLU A 9 16.98 14.13 10.97
C GLU A 9 17.21 12.76 11.61
N HIS A 10 16.21 12.26 12.33
CA HIS A 10 16.15 10.84 12.62
C HIS A 10 15.61 10.15 11.36
N ARG A 11 16.52 9.80 10.43
CA ARG A 11 16.22 8.81 9.41
C ARG A 11 16.04 7.48 10.12
N ALA A 12 14.82 7.16 10.54
CA ALA A 12 14.52 5.85 11.09
C ALA A 12 15.00 4.79 10.09
N GLU A 13 16.00 4.02 10.50
CA GLU A 13 16.48 2.84 9.78
C GLU A 13 15.26 1.95 9.50
N GLY A 14 14.94 1.78 8.23
CA GLY A 14 13.69 1.17 7.81
C GLY A 14 13.83 0.54 6.45
N VAL A 15 13.05 -0.51 6.21
CA VAL A 15 13.09 -1.25 4.96
C VAL A 15 12.20 -0.55 3.97
N ARG A 16 12.78 -0.15 2.84
CA ARG A 16 12.04 0.45 1.74
C ARG A 16 11.65 -0.62 0.74
N PHE A 17 10.42 -0.57 0.25
CA PHE A 17 9.94 -1.50 -0.76
C PHE A 17 9.13 -0.81 -1.85
N ALA A 18 9.03 -1.48 -2.99
CA ALA A 18 8.07 -1.17 -4.04
C ALA A 18 7.19 -2.39 -4.34
N GLY A 19 5.94 -2.15 -4.71
CA GLY A 19 4.94 -3.19 -4.89
C GLY A 19 3.67 -2.71 -5.59
N TYR A 20 2.71 -3.62 -5.70
CA TYR A 20 1.36 -3.33 -6.15
C TYR A 20 0.37 -3.69 -5.05
N ALA A 21 -0.40 -2.71 -4.56
CA ALA A 21 -1.47 -2.95 -3.60
C ALA A 21 -2.73 -3.51 -4.26
N SER A 22 -2.93 -3.18 -5.54
CA SER A 22 -3.99 -3.70 -6.40
C SER A 22 -3.43 -4.00 -7.79
N VAL A 23 -3.98 -5.01 -8.46
CA VAL A 23 -3.69 -5.34 -9.86
C VAL A 23 -4.98 -5.27 -10.65
N PHE A 24 -4.98 -4.51 -11.74
CA PHE A 24 -6.19 -4.21 -12.49
C PHE A 24 -6.62 -5.35 -13.41
N ASP A 25 -7.92 -5.36 -13.73
CA ASP A 25 -8.53 -6.23 -14.73
C ASP A 25 -8.32 -7.73 -14.46
N ARG A 26 -8.19 -8.11 -13.17
CA ARG A 26 -8.06 -9.48 -12.69
C ARG A 26 -9.03 -9.74 -11.57
N VAL A 27 -9.72 -10.89 -11.62
CA VAL A 27 -10.59 -11.36 -10.56
C VAL A 27 -9.73 -11.68 -9.33
N ASP A 28 -10.11 -11.17 -8.17
CA ASP A 28 -9.50 -11.50 -6.90
C ASP A 28 -10.20 -12.69 -6.22
N ARG A 29 -9.72 -13.10 -5.05
CA ARG A 29 -10.32 -14.21 -4.28
C ARG A 29 -11.73 -13.90 -3.75
N GLY A 30 -12.14 -12.63 -3.70
CA GLY A 30 -13.49 -12.20 -3.34
C GLY A 30 -14.45 -12.16 -4.53
N GLY A 31 -13.96 -12.37 -5.76
CA GLY A 31 -14.76 -12.30 -6.99
C GLY A 31 -14.84 -10.90 -7.60
N ASP A 32 -14.13 -9.92 -7.04
CA ASP A 32 -14.12 -8.55 -7.54
C ASP A 32 -13.02 -8.35 -8.60
N VAL A 33 -13.25 -7.39 -9.50
CA VAL A 33 -12.26 -6.89 -10.47
C VAL A 33 -12.11 -5.39 -10.29
N VAL A 34 -10.91 -4.93 -9.90
CA VAL A 34 -10.60 -3.50 -9.87
C VAL A 34 -10.28 -3.03 -11.29
N ARG A 35 -10.99 -2.02 -11.79
CA ARG A 35 -10.71 -1.42 -13.09
C ARG A 35 -9.67 -0.30 -12.97
N ARG A 36 -8.97 -0.03 -14.07
CA ARG A 36 -8.08 1.14 -14.21
C ARG A 36 -8.88 2.43 -13.98
N GLY A 37 -8.29 3.41 -13.31
CA GLY A 37 -8.98 4.66 -12.96
C GLY A 37 -9.82 4.57 -11.70
N ALA A 38 -9.98 3.37 -11.10
CA ALA A 38 -10.80 3.21 -9.91
C ALA A 38 -10.31 4.04 -8.72
N PHE A 39 -9.00 4.33 -8.64
CA PHE A 39 -8.43 5.15 -7.57
C PHE A 39 -8.23 6.61 -7.97
N ALA A 40 -8.46 7.00 -9.22
CA ALA A 40 -8.07 8.32 -9.75
C ALA A 40 -8.64 9.49 -8.92
N ALA A 41 -9.93 9.46 -8.61
CA ALA A 41 -10.57 10.49 -7.78
C ALA A 41 -10.01 10.53 -6.35
N SER A 42 -9.79 9.36 -5.74
CA SER A 42 -9.28 9.26 -4.38
C SER A 42 -7.82 9.73 -4.27
N LEU A 43 -6.99 9.45 -5.28
CA LEU A 43 -5.60 9.92 -5.33
C LEU A 43 -5.54 11.43 -5.59
N GLY A 44 -6.40 11.94 -6.48
CA GLY A 44 -6.50 13.38 -6.77
C GLY A 44 -6.93 14.23 -5.58
N ALA A 45 -7.64 13.64 -4.60
CA ALA A 45 -8.01 14.32 -3.36
C ALA A 45 -6.83 14.55 -2.40
N GLY A 46 -5.66 13.94 -2.63
CA GLY A 46 -4.42 14.22 -1.89
C GLY A 46 -4.45 13.83 -0.40
N ARG A 47 -5.40 12.99 0.03
CA ARG A 47 -5.48 12.51 1.41
C ARG A 47 -4.31 11.56 1.70
N ALA A 48 -3.70 11.70 2.88
CA ALA A 48 -2.71 10.74 3.36
C ALA A 48 -3.33 9.34 3.49
N VAL A 49 -2.66 8.35 2.91
CA VAL A 49 -3.04 6.94 2.99
C VAL A 49 -2.05 6.24 3.94
N PRO A 50 -2.50 5.69 5.08
CA PRO A 50 -1.61 5.04 6.02
C PRO A 50 -1.16 3.66 5.50
N LEU A 51 0.07 3.29 5.87
CA LEU A 51 0.57 1.92 5.72
C LEU A 51 0.28 1.14 7.01
N LEU A 52 -0.62 0.17 6.96
CA LEU A 52 -1.07 -0.60 8.13
C LEU A 52 -0.55 -2.04 8.14
N TRP A 53 -0.69 -2.67 9.30
CA TRP A 53 -0.47 -4.10 9.51
C TRP A 53 -1.78 -4.89 9.44
N GLN A 54 -1.92 -5.78 8.46
CA GLN A 54 -3.03 -6.76 8.42
C GLN A 54 -4.42 -6.12 8.57
N HIS A 55 -4.66 -4.97 7.94
CA HIS A 55 -5.91 -4.19 8.05
C HIS A 55 -6.28 -3.73 9.46
N ARG A 56 -5.37 -3.84 10.46
CA ARG A 56 -5.68 -3.46 11.84
C ARG A 56 -5.73 -1.94 11.98
N PRO A 57 -6.89 -1.36 12.34
CA PRO A 57 -7.00 0.08 12.55
C PRO A 57 -6.03 0.55 13.63
N GLY A 58 -5.34 1.67 13.37
CA GLY A 58 -4.40 2.28 14.31
C GLY A 58 -3.01 1.63 14.37
N VAL A 59 -2.78 0.48 13.73
CA VAL A 59 -1.46 -0.18 13.68
C VAL A 59 -0.68 0.27 12.44
N VAL A 60 -0.19 1.51 12.49
CA VAL A 60 0.67 2.09 11.43
C VAL A 60 2.09 1.53 11.56
N ILE A 61 2.64 1.02 10.46
CA ILE A 61 3.95 0.33 10.45
C ILE A 61 5.03 1.06 9.66
N GLY A 62 4.69 2.21 9.09
CA GLY A 62 5.57 2.98 8.23
C GLY A 62 4.81 4.06 7.48
N ALA A 63 5.41 4.54 6.40
CA ALA A 63 4.85 5.61 5.57
C ALA A 63 4.88 5.22 4.09
N ILE A 64 3.84 5.60 3.37
CA ILE A 64 3.81 5.53 1.91
C ILE A 64 4.53 6.77 1.36
N GLU A 65 5.58 6.54 0.57
CA GLU A 65 6.39 7.60 -0.04
C GLU A 65 5.85 7.98 -1.43
N ALA A 66 5.29 7.01 -2.16
CA ALA A 66 4.62 7.26 -3.43
C ALA A 66 3.48 6.26 -3.66
N LEU A 67 2.39 6.76 -4.23
CA LEU A 67 1.20 5.98 -4.54
C LEU A 67 0.57 6.50 -5.83
N ALA A 68 0.47 5.64 -6.84
CA ALA A 68 -0.04 6.03 -8.15
C ALA A 68 -0.63 4.83 -8.88
N GLU A 69 -1.58 5.09 -9.77
CA GLU A 69 -1.99 4.10 -10.75
C GLU A 69 -0.98 4.06 -11.91
N ASP A 70 -0.75 2.87 -12.45
CA ASP A 70 -0.06 2.69 -13.72
C ASP A 70 -0.81 1.67 -14.61
N ALA A 71 -0.15 1.25 -15.70
CA ALA A 71 -0.74 0.28 -16.62
C ALA A 71 -0.94 -1.12 -16.02
N ARG A 72 -0.47 -1.42 -14.82
CA ARG A 72 -0.65 -2.72 -14.16
C ARG A 72 -1.60 -2.64 -12.96
N GLY A 73 -1.52 -1.58 -12.17
CA GLY A 73 -2.23 -1.54 -10.90
C GLY A 73 -2.02 -0.28 -10.08
N LEU A 74 -2.40 -0.35 -8.81
CA LEU A 74 -2.06 0.66 -7.82
C LEU A 74 -0.65 0.38 -7.30
N ARG A 75 0.33 1.07 -7.86
CA ARG A 75 1.74 0.99 -7.48
C ARG A 75 1.98 1.76 -6.20
N VAL A 76 2.68 1.13 -5.27
CA VAL A 76 3.07 1.71 -3.97
C VAL A 76 4.57 1.62 -3.78
N VAL A 77 5.15 2.69 -3.25
CA VAL A 77 6.51 2.72 -2.71
C VAL A 77 6.40 3.21 -1.27
N ALA A 78 6.95 2.46 -0.34
CA ALA A 78 6.79 2.73 1.08
C ALA A 78 8.03 2.35 1.89
N ARG A 79 8.13 2.95 3.06
CA ARG A 79 9.17 2.68 4.06
C ARG A 79 8.53 2.10 5.31
N VAL A 80 8.98 0.92 5.71
CA VAL A 80 8.54 0.22 6.91
C VAL A 80 9.54 0.48 8.03
N THR A 81 9.08 1.11 9.10
CA THR A 81 9.90 1.45 10.27
C THR A 81 9.57 0.57 11.48
N HIS A 82 8.42 -0.11 11.48
CA HIS A 82 8.10 -1.08 12.52
C HIS A 82 9.02 -2.30 12.42
N ALA A 83 9.89 -2.50 13.42
CA ALA A 83 10.99 -3.47 13.39
C ALA A 83 10.60 -4.89 12.92
N VAL A 84 9.54 -5.47 13.48
CA VAL A 84 9.08 -6.82 13.11
C VAL A 84 8.63 -6.88 11.65
N ALA A 85 7.88 -5.88 11.19
CA ALA A 85 7.38 -5.82 9.82
C ALA A 85 8.54 -5.61 8.82
N ALA A 86 9.45 -4.70 9.15
CA ALA A 86 10.64 -4.43 8.37
C ALA A 86 11.48 -5.71 8.21
N GLY A 87 11.78 -6.42 9.30
CA GLY A 87 12.54 -7.67 9.24
C GLY A 87 11.84 -8.79 8.46
N LEU A 88 10.50 -8.83 8.45
CA LEU A 88 9.72 -9.80 7.67
C LEU A 88 9.75 -9.49 6.17
N VAL A 89 9.64 -8.20 5.80
CA VAL A 89 9.74 -7.74 4.41
C VAL A 89 11.16 -7.95 3.88
N ALA A 90 12.18 -7.57 4.65
CA ALA A 90 13.59 -7.70 4.28
C ALA A 90 13.98 -9.13 3.88
N ARG A 91 13.49 -10.14 4.62
CA ARG A 91 13.77 -11.56 4.32
C ARG A 91 12.77 -12.21 3.34
N GLY A 92 11.85 -11.44 2.78
CA GLY A 92 10.82 -11.94 1.86
C GLY A 92 9.74 -12.82 2.50
N ALA A 93 9.65 -12.86 3.84
CA ALA A 93 8.66 -13.66 4.57
C ALA A 93 7.26 -13.01 4.62
N LEU A 94 7.18 -11.68 4.40
CA LEU A 94 5.92 -10.96 4.27
C LEU A 94 5.97 -10.08 3.02
N THR A 95 5.30 -10.53 1.96
CA THR A 95 5.28 -9.83 0.66
C THR A 95 3.89 -9.47 0.19
N GLY A 96 2.82 -9.92 0.87
CA GLY A 96 1.45 -9.61 0.46
C GLY A 96 1.12 -8.13 0.68
N LEU A 97 0.44 -7.53 -0.30
CA LEU A 97 -0.12 -6.19 -0.19
C LEU A 97 -1.62 -6.23 -0.40
N SER A 98 -2.33 -5.35 0.29
CA SER A 98 -3.77 -5.20 0.18
C SER A 98 -4.16 -3.75 0.46
N PHE A 99 -5.43 -3.44 0.33
CA PHE A 99 -5.96 -2.11 0.55
C PHE A 99 -7.40 -2.17 1.05
N GLY A 100 -7.73 -1.25 1.94
CA GLY A 100 -9.06 -1.00 2.45
C GLY A 100 -9.66 0.17 1.71
N TYR A 101 -10.96 0.08 1.41
CA TYR A 101 -11.63 1.05 0.55
C TYR A 101 -13.13 1.15 0.84
N ARG A 102 -13.76 2.20 0.29
CA ARG A 102 -15.22 2.27 0.13
C ARG A 102 -15.57 2.31 -1.35
N VAL A 103 -16.60 1.57 -1.76
CA VAL A 103 -17.08 1.57 -3.14
C VAL A 103 -17.87 2.84 -3.41
N ARG A 104 -17.52 3.55 -4.50
CA ARG A 104 -18.27 4.70 -5.02
C ARG A 104 -19.06 4.37 -6.27
N ALA A 105 -18.49 3.54 -7.15
CA ALA A 105 -19.18 3.01 -8.31
C ALA A 105 -18.72 1.58 -8.62
N ALA A 106 -19.66 0.72 -8.95
CA ALA A 106 -19.41 -0.65 -9.36
C ALA A 106 -20.50 -1.12 -10.33
N ARG A 107 -20.22 -2.18 -11.09
CA ARG A 107 -21.19 -2.84 -11.97
C ARG A 107 -21.01 -4.35 -11.97
N GLY A 108 -22.04 -5.06 -12.43
CA GLY A 108 -22.01 -6.53 -12.45
C GLY A 108 -22.11 -7.13 -11.04
N ASN A 109 -22.09 -8.45 -10.98
CA ASN A 109 -22.24 -9.19 -9.73
C ASN A 109 -21.25 -10.37 -9.63
N ASN A 110 -20.92 -11.03 -10.75
CA ASN A 110 -19.95 -12.14 -10.81
C ASN A 110 -19.22 -12.18 -12.18
N PRO A 111 -18.05 -11.52 -12.32
CA PRO A 111 -17.43 -10.67 -11.31
C PRO A 111 -18.17 -9.34 -11.14
N ARG A 112 -18.06 -8.76 -9.95
CA ARG A 112 -18.40 -7.35 -9.74
C ARG A 112 -17.16 -6.52 -10.10
N GLU A 113 -17.33 -5.56 -10.99
CA GLU A 113 -16.28 -4.64 -11.40
C GLU A 113 -16.33 -3.36 -10.57
N LEU A 114 -15.23 -3.03 -9.91
CA LEU A 114 -15.06 -1.82 -9.11
C LEU A 114 -14.52 -0.70 -10.02
N LEU A 115 -15.34 0.33 -10.23
CA LEU A 115 -15.09 1.41 -11.19
C LEU A 115 -14.59 2.70 -10.53
N ALA A 116 -14.97 2.93 -9.27
CA ALA A 116 -14.50 4.07 -8.47
C ALA A 116 -14.49 3.70 -6.99
N LEU A 117 -13.37 3.96 -6.32
CA LEU A 117 -13.10 3.59 -4.94
C LEU A 117 -12.52 4.78 -4.17
N ASP A 118 -12.97 4.95 -2.94
CA ASP A 118 -12.25 5.77 -1.96
C ASP A 118 -11.22 4.89 -1.27
N LEU A 119 -9.95 5.22 -1.45
CA LEU A 119 -8.86 4.52 -0.81
C LEU A 119 -8.72 4.97 0.65
N ALA A 120 -8.80 4.02 1.58
CA ALA A 120 -8.70 4.29 3.01
C ALA A 120 -7.30 4.00 3.56
N GLU A 121 -6.68 2.90 3.14
CA GLU A 121 -5.38 2.44 3.64
C GLU A 121 -4.71 1.48 2.63
N VAL A 122 -3.40 1.25 2.83
CA VAL A 122 -2.68 0.12 2.23
C VAL A 122 -2.08 -0.70 3.35
N SER A 123 -2.16 -2.03 3.26
CA SER A 123 -1.67 -2.94 4.29
C SER A 123 -0.62 -3.90 3.76
N LEU A 124 0.39 -4.19 4.59
CA LEU A 124 1.17 -5.43 4.48
C LEU A 124 0.34 -6.57 5.09
N VAL A 125 0.15 -7.63 4.31
CA VAL A 125 -0.71 -8.77 4.66
C VAL A 125 -0.04 -10.10 4.40
N ALA A 126 -0.42 -11.13 5.15
CA ALA A 126 0.07 -12.49 4.91
C ALA A 126 -0.60 -13.09 3.66
N MET A 127 -1.89 -12.84 3.51
CA MET A 127 -2.74 -13.40 2.45
C MET A 127 -3.54 -12.28 1.78
N PRO A 128 -3.06 -11.76 0.64
CA PRO A 128 -3.84 -10.78 -0.11
C PRO A 128 -5.04 -11.45 -0.80
N MET A 129 -6.13 -10.69 -0.99
CA MET A 129 -7.25 -11.10 -1.83
C MET A 129 -6.83 -11.23 -3.29
N GLN A 130 -6.02 -10.29 -3.79
CA GLN A 130 -5.40 -10.36 -5.11
C GLN A 130 -4.02 -11.05 -5.00
N PRO A 131 -3.82 -12.29 -5.48
CA PRO A 131 -2.56 -13.03 -5.29
C PRO A 131 -1.32 -12.33 -5.87
N LEU A 132 -1.51 -11.51 -6.90
CA LEU A 132 -0.45 -10.74 -7.58
C LEU A 132 -0.13 -9.40 -6.89
N ALA A 133 -0.90 -9.00 -5.88
CA ALA A 133 -0.64 -7.80 -5.09
C ALA A 133 0.50 -8.09 -4.10
N ARG A 134 1.72 -7.76 -4.52
CA ARG A 134 2.95 -8.15 -3.83
C ARG A 134 3.96 -7.01 -3.77
N VAL A 135 4.79 -7.05 -2.74
CA VAL A 135 6.12 -6.45 -2.73
C VAL A 135 6.94 -7.12 -3.84
N ILE A 136 7.53 -6.32 -4.73
CA ILE A 136 8.31 -6.80 -5.89
C ILE A 136 9.78 -6.40 -5.84
N ALA A 137 10.12 -5.40 -5.01
CA ALA A 137 11.48 -4.97 -4.80
C ALA A 137 11.64 -4.48 -3.36
N VAL A 138 12.77 -4.81 -2.75
CA VAL A 138 13.18 -4.32 -1.44
C VAL A 138 14.53 -3.66 -1.61
N ASP A 139 14.65 -2.44 -1.11
CA ASP A 139 15.87 -1.67 -1.12
C ASP A 139 16.48 -1.75 0.28
N PHE A 140 17.65 -2.38 0.35
CA PHE A 140 18.49 -2.42 1.53
C PHE A 140 19.41 -1.21 1.42
N GLN A 141 19.07 -0.13 2.11
CA GLN A 141 20.02 0.97 2.27
C GLN A 141 21.22 0.39 3.02
N LYS A 142 22.35 0.22 2.31
CA LYS A 142 23.63 -0.05 2.93
C LYS A 142 24.13 1.27 3.52
N GLU A 143 24.55 1.22 4.78
CA GLU A 143 25.32 2.27 5.44
C GLU A 143 26.56 2.66 4.63
#